data_AF-A0A1V2QER0-F1
#
_entry.id   AF-A0A1V2QER0-F1
#
_cell.length_a   1.000
_cell.length_b   1.000
_cell.length_c   1.000
_cell.angle_alpha   90.00
_cell.angle_beta   90.00
_cell.angle_gamma   90.00
#
_symmetry.space_group_name_H-M   'P 1'
#
loop_
_entity.id
_entity.type
_entity.pdbx_description
1 polymer ?
#
loop_
_entity_poly.entity_id
_entity_poly.type
_entity_poly.pdbx_seq_one_letter_code
_entity_poly.pdbx_strand_id
1 'polypeptide(L)'
;MVPAIVSSGALVLSLIAIPPAATAAVTNLALNKPATGSAACVGTEGPEKAVNGSVSGGNSDKWYSPAGSKYLQVDLGAAGSITGFTVKHAGAGGESTTYNTRARPATAATSRW
;
A
#
# COMPACT_ATOMS: atom_id res chain seq x y z
N MET A 1 68.75 12.86 35.21
CA MET A 1 68.27 12.36 33.91
C MET A 1 66.82 11.95 34.11
N VAL A 2 65.87 12.72 33.57
CA VAL A 2 64.42 12.45 33.72
C VAL A 2 63.92 11.91 32.38
N PRO A 3 63.15 10.80 32.32
CA PRO A 3 62.61 10.35 31.05
C PRO A 3 61.36 11.16 30.68
N ALA A 4 61.34 11.68 29.45
CA ALA A 4 60.17 12.34 28.87
C ALA A 4 59.14 11.27 28.47
N ILE A 5 57.93 11.35 29.04
CA ILE A 5 56.77 10.57 28.58
C ILE A 5 56.20 11.32 27.37
N VAL A 6 56.39 10.76 26.17
CA VAL A 6 55.71 11.24 24.96
C VAL A 6 54.30 10.65 24.95
N SER A 7 53.31 11.49 25.31
CA SER A 7 51.90 11.15 25.14
C SER A 7 51.56 11.15 23.65
N SER A 8 51.43 9.97 23.06
CA SER A 8 50.90 9.82 21.70
C SER A 8 49.38 9.76 21.78
N GLY A 9 48.74 10.92 21.60
CA GLY A 9 47.29 10.99 21.46
C GLY A 9 46.85 10.33 20.16
N ALA A 10 46.17 9.19 20.24
CA ALA A 10 45.49 8.60 19.10
C ALA A 10 44.26 9.46 18.74
N LEU A 11 44.27 10.06 17.56
CA LEU A 11 43.11 10.76 17.01
C LEU A 11 42.12 9.68 16.51
N VAL A 12 41.04 9.42 17.25
CA VAL A 12 39.99 8.52 16.80
C VAL A 12 39.11 9.26 15.79
N LEU A 13 39.24 8.93 14.50
CA LEU A 13 38.37 9.43 13.46
C LEU A 13 37.05 8.66 13.49
N SER A 14 36.01 9.24 14.09
CA SER A 14 34.65 8.69 14.03
C SER A 14 34.02 9.04 12.68
N LEU A 15 33.96 8.08 11.75
CA LEU A 15 33.10 8.22 10.57
C LEU A 15 31.65 7.93 10.96
N ILE A 16 30.79 8.95 10.86
CA ILE A 16 29.35 8.78 10.90
C ILE A 16 28.90 8.46 9.47
N ALA A 17 28.57 7.20 9.20
CA ALA A 17 27.88 6.85 7.97
C ALA A 17 26.42 7.28 8.10
N ILE A 18 25.99 8.27 7.31
CA ILE A 18 24.58 8.57 7.12
C ILE A 18 24.09 7.54 6.10
N PRO A 19 23.24 6.56 6.47
CA PRO A 19 22.71 5.65 5.47
C PRO A 19 21.96 6.47 4.41
N PRO A 20 22.12 6.19 3.11
CA PRO A 20 21.24 6.77 2.11
C PRO A 20 19.81 6.45 2.57
N ALA A 21 18.93 7.46 2.55
CA ALA A 21 17.53 7.28 2.90
C ALA A 21 17.04 6.03 2.19
N ALA A 22 16.79 4.97 2.95
CA ALA A 22 16.38 3.70 2.38
C ALA A 22 15.13 4.02 1.57
N THR A 23 15.19 3.80 0.25
CA THR A 23 14.01 3.81 -0.59
C THR A 23 13.13 2.69 -0.05
N ALA A 24 12.26 3.02 0.92
CA ALA A 24 11.38 2.06 1.53
C ALA A 24 10.59 1.43 0.38
N ALA A 25 10.73 0.12 0.20
CA ALA A 25 9.92 -0.59 -0.77
C ALA A 25 8.46 -0.24 -0.49
N VAL A 26 7.72 0.17 -1.52
CA VAL A 26 6.30 0.48 -1.38
C VAL A 26 5.59 -0.84 -1.08
N THR A 27 5.35 -1.10 0.21
CA THR A 27 4.63 -2.28 0.66
C THR A 27 3.13 -2.07 0.48
N ASN A 28 2.48 -2.96 -0.26
CA ASN A 28 1.02 -2.99 -0.31
C ASN A 28 0.46 -3.53 1.02
N LEU A 29 0.12 -2.62 1.94
CA LEU A 29 -0.45 -2.97 3.24
C LEU A 29 -1.80 -3.69 3.15
N ALA A 30 -2.52 -3.52 2.03
CA ALA A 30 -3.82 -4.13 1.80
C ALA A 30 -3.74 -5.56 1.21
N LEU A 31 -2.56 -6.02 0.77
CA LEU A 31 -2.42 -7.30 0.07
C LEU A 31 -2.97 -8.47 0.93
N ASN A 32 -3.95 -9.19 0.38
CA ASN A 32 -4.65 -10.33 1.00
C ASN A 32 -5.27 -10.04 2.37
N LYS A 33 -5.54 -8.77 2.68
CA LYS A 33 -6.24 -8.39 3.90
C LYS A 33 -7.75 -8.64 3.79
N PRO A 34 -8.46 -8.82 4.92
CA PRO A 34 -9.91 -8.89 4.91
C PRO A 34 -10.50 -7.63 4.25
N ALA A 35 -11.32 -7.83 3.24
CA ALA A 35 -12.02 -6.76 2.54
C ALA A 35 -13.53 -6.99 2.62
N THR A 36 -14.27 -5.92 2.90
CA THR A 36 -15.73 -5.88 2.85
C THR A 36 -16.16 -4.74 1.94
N GLY A 37 -17.43 -4.70 1.57
CA GLY A 37 -17.90 -3.67 0.65
C GLY A 37 -19.33 -3.87 0.23
N SER A 38 -19.73 -3.06 -0.74
CA SER A 38 -21.03 -3.22 -1.40
C SER A 38 -21.14 -4.59 -2.08
N ALA A 39 -22.36 -5.13 -2.10
CA ALA A 39 -22.65 -6.42 -2.69
C ALA A 39 -22.09 -6.52 -4.12
N ALA A 40 -21.39 -7.62 -4.40
CA ALA A 40 -20.84 -7.88 -5.71
C ALA A 40 -21.96 -8.22 -6.72
N CYS A 41 -21.72 -7.96 -8.00
CA CYS A 41 -22.65 -8.39 -9.05
C CYS A 41 -22.69 -9.92 -9.18
N VAL A 42 -21.54 -10.57 -8.96
CA VAL A 42 -21.37 -12.03 -8.98
C VAL A 42 -20.51 -12.42 -7.78
N GLY A 43 -20.80 -13.57 -7.16
CA GLY A 43 -20.11 -14.03 -5.94
C GLY A 43 -18.60 -14.26 -6.11
N THR A 44 -18.10 -14.40 -7.34
CA THR A 44 -16.66 -14.55 -7.62
C THR A 44 -15.92 -13.22 -7.82
N GLU A 45 -16.65 -12.10 -7.88
CA GLU A 45 -16.13 -10.75 -8.12
C GLU A 45 -16.27 -9.87 -6.86
N GLY A 46 -16.01 -10.46 -5.69
CA GLY A 46 -16.17 -9.83 -4.38
C GLY A 46 -15.07 -8.85 -4.00
N PRO A 47 -15.25 -8.08 -2.90
CA PRO A 47 -14.26 -7.15 -2.34
C PRO A 47 -12.84 -7.70 -2.23
N GLU A 48 -12.69 -9.00 -1.94
CA GLU A 48 -11.43 -9.71 -1.83
C GLU A 48 -10.59 -9.67 -3.12
N LYS A 49 -11.23 -9.53 -4.29
CA LYS A 49 -10.52 -9.39 -5.57
C LYS A 49 -9.80 -8.06 -5.70
N ALA A 50 -10.25 -7.01 -5.01
CA ALA A 50 -9.58 -5.71 -5.05
C ALA A 50 -8.22 -5.69 -4.33
N VAL A 51 -7.95 -6.71 -3.50
CA VAL A 51 -6.77 -6.75 -2.62
C VAL A 51 -5.91 -8.01 -2.80
N ASN A 52 -6.23 -8.89 -3.75
CA ASN A 52 -5.52 -10.16 -3.97
C ASN A 52 -4.15 -10.00 -4.68
N GLY A 53 -3.82 -8.78 -5.12
CA GLY A 53 -2.56 -8.47 -5.80
C GLY A 53 -2.51 -8.80 -7.29
N SER A 54 -3.63 -9.20 -7.90
CA SER A 54 -3.72 -9.60 -9.30
C SER A 54 -4.68 -8.72 -10.11
N VAL A 55 -4.40 -8.64 -11.41
CA VAL A 55 -5.36 -8.19 -12.45
C VAL A 55 -5.39 -9.15 -13.64
N SER A 56 -4.64 -10.26 -13.54
CA SER A 56 -4.37 -11.17 -14.67
C SER A 56 -5.17 -12.48 -14.56
N GLY A 57 -6.02 -12.63 -13.55
CA GLY A 57 -6.85 -13.83 -13.35
C GLY A 57 -8.08 -13.91 -14.26
N GLY A 58 -8.11 -13.14 -15.35
CA GLY A 58 -9.23 -13.06 -16.27
C GLY A 58 -10.37 -12.17 -15.75
N ASN A 59 -11.53 -12.25 -16.42
CA ASN A 59 -12.64 -11.33 -16.17
C ASN A 59 -13.14 -11.36 -14.71
N SER A 60 -13.08 -12.51 -14.03
CA SER A 60 -13.53 -12.63 -12.64
C SER A 60 -12.52 -12.12 -11.61
N ASP A 61 -11.35 -11.65 -12.04
CA ASP A 61 -10.29 -11.10 -11.17
C ASP A 61 -10.46 -9.61 -10.95
N LYS A 62 -11.66 -9.24 -10.50
CA LYS A 62 -12.05 -7.85 -10.21
C LYS A 62 -13.10 -7.81 -9.11
N TRP A 63 -13.21 -6.65 -8.49
CA TRP A 63 -14.40 -6.32 -7.71
C TRP A 63 -15.35 -5.47 -8.57
N TYR A 64 -16.61 -5.90 -8.67
CA TYR A 64 -17.65 -5.16 -9.37
C TYR A 64 -18.97 -5.23 -8.58
N SER A 65 -19.66 -4.10 -8.47
CA SER A 65 -20.91 -3.99 -7.73
C SER A 65 -21.94 -3.21 -8.55
N PRO A 66 -23.25 -3.53 -8.44
CA PRO A 66 -24.33 -2.75 -9.04
C PRO A 66 -24.94 -1.70 -8.09
N ALA A 67 -24.54 -1.62 -6.80
CA ALA A 67 -25.18 -0.76 -5.79
C ALA A 67 -25.21 0.75 -6.14
N GLY A 68 -26.24 1.51 -5.76
CA GLY A 68 -26.31 2.95 -6.10
C GLY A 68 -25.09 3.75 -5.58
N SER A 69 -24.79 3.58 -4.29
CA SER A 69 -23.56 4.06 -3.66
C SER A 69 -22.63 2.88 -3.41
N LYS A 70 -21.37 3.01 -3.82
CA LYS A 70 -20.34 1.97 -3.73
C LYS A 70 -19.37 2.29 -2.62
N TYR A 71 -19.00 1.28 -1.84
CA TYR A 71 -17.86 1.36 -0.92
C TYR A 71 -17.11 0.04 -0.90
N LEU A 72 -15.80 0.16 -0.65
CA LEU A 72 -14.88 -0.93 -0.38
C LEU A 72 -14.12 -0.55 0.89
N GLN A 73 -14.02 -1.47 1.84
CA GLN A 73 -13.31 -1.31 3.09
C GLN A 73 -12.31 -2.45 3.22
N VAL A 74 -11.09 -2.12 3.65
CA VAL A 74 -10.03 -3.11 3.89
C VAL A 74 -9.59 -2.96 5.34
N ASP A 75 -9.61 -4.07 6.08
CA ASP A 75 -9.05 -4.12 7.43
C ASP A 75 -7.55 -4.40 7.36
N LEU A 76 -6.73 -3.38 7.63
CA LEU A 76 -5.27 -3.52 7.61
C LEU A 76 -4.73 -4.35 8.79
N GLY A 77 -5.53 -4.57 9.84
CA GLY A 77 -5.19 -5.35 11.03
C GLY A 77 -4.28 -4.63 12.05
N ALA A 78 -3.75 -3.46 11.70
CA ALA A 78 -3.00 -2.59 12.62
C ALA A 78 -3.04 -1.15 12.12
N ALA A 79 -2.88 -0.20 13.05
CA ALA A 79 -2.68 1.20 12.69
C ALA A 79 -1.32 1.39 12.01
N GLY A 80 -1.30 2.14 10.92
CA GLY A 80 -0.09 2.41 10.15
C GLY A 80 -0.24 3.68 9.32
N SER A 81 0.88 4.27 8.92
CA SER A 81 0.87 5.42 8.02
C SER A 81 0.62 4.95 6.59
N ILE A 82 -0.47 5.44 5.99
CA ILE A 82 -0.79 5.22 4.59
C ILE A 82 -0.26 6.43 3.82
N THR A 83 0.74 6.22 2.96
CA THR A 83 1.37 7.29 2.18
C THR A 83 0.81 7.42 0.77
N GLY A 84 -0.02 6.47 0.35
CA GLY A 84 -0.69 6.48 -0.94
C GLY A 84 -1.59 5.28 -1.15
N PHE A 85 -2.37 5.31 -2.22
CA PHE A 85 -3.19 4.20 -2.68
C PHE A 85 -3.14 4.14 -4.20
N THR A 86 -3.27 2.94 -4.77
CA THR A 86 -3.37 2.74 -6.22
C THR A 86 -4.67 2.02 -6.52
N VAL A 87 -5.46 2.58 -7.43
CA VAL A 87 -6.65 1.92 -7.97
C VAL A 87 -6.34 1.44 -9.37
N LYS A 88 -6.44 0.12 -9.60
CA LYS A 88 -6.39 -0.46 -10.93
C LYS A 88 -7.83 -0.59 -11.45
N HIS A 89 -8.15 0.16 -12.50
CA HIS A 89 -9.48 0.15 -13.10
C HIS A 89 -9.70 -1.07 -14.00
N ALA A 90 -10.93 -1.24 -14.51
CA ALA A 90 -11.32 -2.32 -15.42
C ALA A 90 -10.31 -2.54 -16.57
N GLY A 91 -9.83 -1.45 -17.18
CA GLY A 91 -8.84 -1.51 -18.26
C GLY A 91 -7.50 -2.18 -17.88
N ALA A 92 -7.11 -2.17 -16.60
CA ALA A 92 -5.91 -2.85 -16.14
C ALA A 92 -6.04 -4.39 -16.18
N GLY A 93 -7.26 -4.92 -16.11
CA GLY A 93 -7.58 -6.34 -16.26
C GLY A 93 -7.96 -6.76 -17.67
N GLY A 94 -7.81 -5.88 -18.66
CA GLY A 94 -8.13 -6.15 -20.07
C GLY A 94 -9.58 -5.90 -20.49
N GLU A 95 -10.43 -5.36 -19.61
CA GLU A 95 -11.79 -4.94 -19.97
C GLU A 95 -11.78 -3.59 -20.74
N SER A 96 -12.91 -3.26 -21.38
CA SER A 96 -13.07 -1.95 -22.03
C SER A 96 -12.88 -0.81 -21.02
N THR A 97 -12.05 0.17 -21.37
CA THR A 97 -11.78 1.36 -20.54
C THR A 97 -13.02 2.23 -20.30
N THR A 98 -14.09 2.00 -21.06
CA THR A 98 -15.40 2.64 -20.82
C THR A 98 -15.96 2.28 -19.44
N TYR A 99 -15.62 1.09 -18.92
CA TYR A 99 -15.98 0.59 -17.59
C TYR A 99 -15.06 1.09 -16.46
N ASN A 100 -14.04 1.88 -16.76
CA ASN A 100 -13.21 2.46 -15.70
C ASN A 100 -14.08 3.31 -14.77
N THR A 101 -13.87 3.12 -13.46
CA THR A 101 -14.52 3.94 -12.43
C THR A 101 -14.24 5.42 -12.71
N ARG A 102 -15.30 6.20 -12.90
CA ARG A 102 -15.21 7.65 -13.11
C ARG A 102 -15.41 8.34 -11.77
N ALA A 103 -14.61 9.37 -11.52
CA ALA A 103 -14.60 10.02 -10.23
C ALA A 103 -15.96 10.63 -9.86
N ARG A 104 -16.44 10.25 -8.68
CA ARG A 104 -16.95 11.20 -7.67
C ARG A 104 -15.94 11.21 -6.52
N PRO A 105 -15.80 12.30 -5.74
CA PRO A 105 -14.74 12.41 -4.74
C PRO A 105 -14.69 11.20 -3.80
N ALA A 106 -13.51 10.59 -3.68
CA ALA A 106 -13.24 9.49 -2.75
C ALA A 106 -12.74 10.07 -1.42
N THR A 107 -13.52 9.90 -0.35
CA THR A 107 -13.10 10.29 1.00
C THR A 107 -12.32 9.14 1.61
N ALA A 108 -11.01 9.31 1.81
CA ALA A 108 -10.25 8.43 2.69
C ALA A 108 -10.51 8.88 4.13
N ALA A 109 -11.34 8.13 4.88
CA ALA A 109 -11.58 8.41 6.30
C ALA A 109 -10.69 7.49 7.14
N THR A 110 -9.84 8.08 7.98
CA THR A 110 -9.17 7.38 9.07
C THR A 110 -10.00 7.60 10.34
N SER A 111 -10.65 6.54 10.84
CA SER A 111 -11.34 6.59 12.13
C SER A 111 -10.29 6.65 13.24
N ARG A 112 -10.17 7.79 13.91
CA ARG A 112 -9.47 7.92 15.19
C ARG A 112 -10.46 7.53 16.28
N TRP A 113 -10.18 6.43 16.98
CA TRP A 113 -10.73 6.19 18.31
C TRP A 113 -9.84 6.88 19.33
#